data_AF-A0A959RR76-F1
#
_entry.id   AF-A0A959RR76-F1
#
_cell.length_a   1.000
_cell.length_b   1.000
_cell.length_c   1.000
_cell.angle_alpha   90.00
_cell.angle_beta   90.00
_cell.angle_gamma   90.00
#
_symmetry.space_group_name_H-M   'P 1'
#
loop_
_entity.id
_entity.type
_entity.pdbx_description
1 polymer ?
#
loop_
_entity_poly.entity_id
_entity_poly.type
_entity_poly.pdbx_seq_one_letter_code
_entity_poly.pdbx_strand_id
1 'polypeptide(L)'
;MNIGEEEDFQIISYNEVDGIKYQNSINMDPKINAWAEISNDEVTIKIVNNSTHDLQLSYTTDQFILITNEKEYYLGKGDRENYFKNNLIAANSTQTLSLELPIDYSNIAYQNSIRRLLRDYKKTDNKFNVDKENIVFIVVKIGSTTILLKRVPN
;
A
#
# COMPACT_ATOMS: atom_id res chain seq x y z
N MET A 1 -9.33 14.55 -0.45
CA MET A 1 -8.94 13.95 0.83
C MET A 1 -8.94 15.08 1.83
N ASN A 2 -9.69 14.97 2.92
CA ASN A 2 -9.69 16.01 3.96
C ASN A 2 -8.46 15.80 4.85
N ILE A 3 -7.68 16.86 5.04
CA ILE A 3 -6.39 16.85 5.76
C ILE A 3 -6.53 16.43 7.24
N GLY A 4 -7.75 16.40 7.80
CA GLY A 4 -8.00 16.01 9.21
C GLY A 4 -8.26 14.52 9.48
N GLU A 5 -8.57 13.70 8.47
CA GLU A 5 -8.94 12.29 8.72
C GLU A 5 -7.76 11.40 9.13
N GLU A 6 -6.54 11.82 8.80
CA GLU A 6 -5.30 11.15 9.17
C GLU A 6 -4.99 11.27 10.67
N GLU A 7 -5.47 12.35 11.31
CA GLU A 7 -5.37 12.59 12.75
C GLU A 7 -6.33 11.69 13.54
N ASP A 8 -7.50 11.38 12.95
CA ASP A 8 -8.55 10.57 13.57
C ASP A 8 -8.29 9.05 13.51
N PHE A 9 -7.50 8.59 12.54
CA PHE A 9 -7.13 7.18 12.44
C PHE A 9 -6.09 6.81 13.50
N GLN A 10 -6.48 6.11 14.56
CA GLN A 10 -5.56 5.74 15.65
C GLN A 10 -5.62 4.24 15.94
N ILE A 11 -4.45 3.62 16.14
CA ILE A 11 -4.38 2.27 16.72
C ILE A 11 -4.68 2.42 18.21
N ILE A 12 -5.82 1.88 18.64
CA ILE A 12 -6.30 1.95 20.02
C ILE A 12 -5.55 0.94 20.88
N SER A 13 -5.35 -0.27 20.36
CA SER A 13 -4.59 -1.32 21.04
C SER A 13 -4.08 -2.37 20.07
N TYR A 14 -3.00 -3.04 20.46
CA TYR A 14 -2.47 -4.21 19.79
C TYR A 14 -2.14 -5.27 20.85
N ASN A 15 -2.51 -6.52 20.60
CA ASN A 15 -1.90 -7.66 21.26
C ASN A 15 -1.82 -8.85 20.29
N GLU A 16 -0.93 -9.80 20.55
CA GLU A 16 -0.69 -10.95 19.65
C GLU A 16 -1.90 -11.88 19.49
N VAL A 17 -2.83 -11.86 20.45
CA VAL A 17 -4.00 -12.77 20.51
C VAL A 17 -5.21 -12.19 19.76
N ASP A 18 -5.48 -10.90 19.95
CA ASP A 18 -6.65 -10.17 19.48
C ASP A 18 -6.36 -9.33 18.23
N GLY A 19 -5.08 -9.20 17.85
CA GLY A 19 -4.64 -8.40 16.72
C GLY A 19 -4.70 -6.89 16.99
N ILE A 20 -4.84 -6.11 15.92
CA ILE A 20 -4.82 -4.64 15.96
C ILE A 20 -6.26 -4.12 16.05
N LYS A 21 -6.54 -3.29 17.06
CA LYS A 21 -7.79 -2.52 17.17
C LYS A 21 -7.52 -1.07 16.79
N TYR A 22 -8.33 -0.52 15.89
CA TYR A 22 -8.17 0.84 15.40
C TYR A 22 -9.50 1.59 15.37
N GLN A 23 -9.42 2.92 15.47
CA GLN A 23 -10.51 3.84 15.19
C GLN A 23 -10.57 4.09 13.68
N ASN A 24 -11.68 3.71 13.04
CA ASN A 24 -11.88 3.96 11.61
C ASN A 24 -12.15 5.44 11.35
N SER A 25 -11.59 5.97 10.26
CA SER A 25 -12.05 7.26 9.72
C SER A 25 -13.40 7.09 9.02
N ILE A 26 -14.12 8.19 8.79
CA ILE A 26 -15.44 8.21 8.14
C ILE A 26 -15.42 7.54 6.74
N ASN A 27 -14.27 7.58 6.06
CA ASN A 27 -14.10 7.04 4.72
C ASN A 27 -13.58 5.59 4.69
N MET A 28 -13.28 5.00 5.85
CA MET A 28 -12.88 3.59 5.94
C MET A 28 -14.12 2.71 6.20
N ASP A 29 -14.32 1.69 5.36
CA ASP A 29 -15.37 0.71 5.59
C ASP A 29 -14.96 -0.20 6.76
N PRO A 30 -15.71 -0.22 7.88
CA PRO A 30 -15.39 -1.06 9.05
C PRO A 30 -15.42 -2.57 8.75
N LYS A 31 -15.96 -2.99 7.60
CA LYS A 31 -15.99 -4.39 7.17
C LYS A 31 -14.76 -4.77 6.33
N ILE A 32 -13.89 -3.84 6.01
CA ILE A 32 -12.67 -4.09 5.25
C ILE A 32 -11.48 -3.87 6.18
N ASN A 33 -10.79 -4.97 6.48
CA ASN A 33 -9.60 -4.94 7.33
C ASN A 33 -8.37 -5.20 6.48
N ALA A 34 -7.24 -4.57 6.81
CA ALA A 34 -5.99 -4.90 6.15
C ALA A 34 -4.79 -4.71 7.07
N TRP A 35 -3.70 -5.38 6.72
CA TRP A 35 -2.39 -5.18 7.32
C TRP A 35 -1.31 -5.29 6.25
N ALA A 36 -0.16 -4.70 6.54
CA ALA A 36 0.99 -4.74 5.65
C ALA A 36 2.23 -5.24 6.39
N GLU A 37 3.02 -6.03 5.70
CA GLU A 37 4.36 -6.42 6.10
C GLU A 37 5.36 -5.81 5.11
N ILE A 38 6.39 -5.16 5.61
CA ILE A 38 7.40 -4.48 4.80
C ILE A 38 8.70 -5.27 4.89
N SER A 39 9.04 -5.96 3.80
CA SER A 39 10.32 -6.66 3.65
C SER A 39 11.40 -5.67 3.15
N ASN A 40 12.53 -6.17 2.67
CA ASN A 40 13.60 -5.30 2.16
C ASN A 40 13.27 -4.69 0.80
N ASP A 41 12.45 -5.37 0.00
CA ASP A 41 12.18 -4.98 -1.38
C ASP A 41 10.71 -4.97 -1.78
N GLU A 42 9.83 -5.50 -0.93
CA GLU A 42 8.41 -5.50 -1.15
C GLU A 42 7.62 -5.08 0.09
N VAL A 43 6.40 -4.63 -0.18
CA VAL A 43 5.34 -4.43 0.80
C VAL A 43 4.25 -5.44 0.47
N THR A 44 4.04 -6.39 1.36
CA THR A 44 2.97 -7.37 1.25
C THR A 44 1.76 -6.86 2.02
N ILE A 45 0.67 -6.54 1.31
CA ILE A 45 -0.59 -6.08 1.90
C ILE A 45 -1.61 -7.21 1.86
N LYS A 46 -2.15 -7.59 3.02
CA LYS A 46 -3.26 -8.54 3.13
C LYS A 46 -4.54 -7.80 3.44
N ILE A 47 -5.56 -8.00 2.61
CA ILE A 47 -6.87 -7.37 2.68
C ILE A 47 -7.93 -8.44 2.93
N VAL A 48 -8.73 -8.25 3.97
CA VAL A 48 -9.84 -9.10 4.37
C VAL A 48 -11.13 -8.33 4.12
N ASN A 49 -11.93 -8.79 3.17
CA ASN A 49 -13.21 -8.20 2.84
C ASN A 49 -14.34 -8.94 3.57
N ASN A 50 -14.76 -8.46 4.74
CA ASN A 50 -15.92 -8.99 5.48
C ASN A 50 -17.23 -8.28 5.09
N SER A 51 -17.23 -7.54 4.00
CA SER A 51 -18.43 -6.86 3.51
C SER A 51 -19.32 -7.81 2.71
N THR A 52 -20.50 -7.33 2.31
CA THR A 52 -21.45 -8.07 1.46
C THR A 52 -21.24 -7.83 -0.03
N HIS A 53 -20.19 -7.10 -0.42
CA HIS A 53 -19.91 -6.72 -1.81
C HIS A 53 -18.45 -6.97 -2.17
N ASP A 54 -18.19 -7.17 -3.46
CA ASP A 54 -16.84 -7.41 -3.97
C ASP A 54 -16.08 -6.10 -4.12
N LEU A 55 -14.76 -6.13 -3.90
CA LEU A 55 -13.87 -5.01 -4.21
C LEU A 55 -13.23 -5.25 -5.57
N GLN A 56 -13.55 -4.40 -6.55
CA GLN A 56 -12.98 -4.49 -7.88
C GLN A 56 -11.53 -3.97 -7.89
N LEU A 57 -10.58 -4.82 -8.27
CA LEU A 57 -9.19 -4.41 -8.47
C LEU A 57 -9.00 -3.81 -9.87
N SER A 58 -8.17 -2.78 -9.95
CA SER A 58 -7.84 -2.05 -11.16
C SER A 58 -6.37 -1.63 -11.17
N TYR A 59 -5.61 -2.25 -12.07
CA TYR A 59 -4.21 -1.89 -12.27
C TYR A 59 -4.00 -0.42 -12.64
N THR A 60 -4.97 0.25 -13.27
CA THR A 60 -4.84 1.65 -13.67
C THR A 60 -5.26 2.64 -12.59
N THR A 61 -6.27 2.32 -11.78
CA THR A 61 -6.85 3.28 -10.83
C THR A 61 -6.45 3.03 -9.39
N ASP A 62 -6.09 1.80 -9.02
CA ASP A 62 -5.68 1.53 -7.65
C ASP A 62 -4.39 2.30 -7.33
N GLN A 63 -4.20 2.71 -6.09
CA GLN A 63 -2.99 3.42 -5.68
C GLN A 63 -2.54 2.91 -4.33
N PHE A 64 -1.24 2.69 -4.21
CA PHE A 64 -0.60 2.26 -2.99
C PHE A 64 0.52 3.27 -2.72
N ILE A 65 0.37 4.04 -1.64
CA ILE A 65 1.24 5.17 -1.35
C ILE A 65 1.78 4.99 0.05
N LEU A 66 3.10 4.90 0.17
CA LEU A 66 3.81 4.88 1.44
C LEU A 66 4.18 6.32 1.82
N ILE A 67 3.69 6.76 2.97
CA ILE A 67 3.93 8.10 3.50
C ILE A 67 5.00 8.03 4.58
N THR A 68 6.06 8.81 4.39
CA THR A 68 7.15 8.96 5.37
C THR A 68 7.18 10.39 5.90
N ASN A 69 7.96 10.63 6.95
CA ASN A 69 8.18 11.99 7.48
C ASN A 69 8.78 12.96 6.44
N GLU A 70 9.43 12.45 5.40
CA GLU A 70 10.16 13.26 4.42
C GLU A 70 9.42 13.42 3.09
N LYS A 71 8.88 12.31 2.55
CA LYS A 71 8.22 12.28 1.24
C LYS A 71 7.24 11.11 1.10
N GLU A 72 6.49 11.15 0.02
CA GLU A 72 5.56 10.08 -0.39
C GLU A 72 6.20 9.19 -1.46
N TYR A 73 5.89 7.90 -1.41
CA TYR A 73 6.43 6.86 -2.26
C TYR A 73 5.29 6.05 -2.88
N TYR A 74 5.19 6.02 -4.21
CA TYR A 74 4.22 5.17 -4.90
C TYR A 74 4.77 3.75 -5.03
N LEU A 75 4.08 2.78 -4.46
CA LEU A 75 4.48 1.38 -4.52
C LEU A 75 4.16 0.79 -5.90
N GLY A 76 5.09 0.00 -6.44
CA GLY A 76 4.95 -0.67 -7.73
C GLY A 76 4.01 -1.87 -7.62
N LYS A 77 3.06 -2.00 -8.55
CA LYS A 77 2.14 -3.16 -8.59
C LYS A 77 2.72 -4.40 -9.27
N GLY A 78 3.98 -4.35 -9.69
CA GLY A 78 4.61 -5.36 -10.54
C GLY A 78 3.94 -5.49 -11.92
N ASP A 79 4.09 -6.67 -12.52
CA ASP A 79 3.51 -6.97 -13.83
C ASP A 79 1.98 -7.07 -13.79
N ARG A 80 1.33 -6.47 -14.78
CA ARG A 80 -0.13 -6.41 -14.90
C ARG A 80 -0.80 -7.79 -14.82
N GLU A 81 -0.21 -8.81 -15.44
CA GLU A 81 -0.74 -10.18 -15.43
C GLU A 81 -0.75 -10.80 -14.04
N ASN A 82 0.27 -10.51 -13.23
CA ASN A 82 0.36 -11.00 -11.85
C ASN A 82 -0.62 -10.28 -10.94
N TYR A 83 -0.80 -8.96 -11.13
CA TYR A 83 -1.76 -8.18 -10.37
C TYR A 83 -3.22 -8.60 -10.62
N PHE A 84 -3.55 -9.00 -11.86
CA PHE A 84 -4.91 -9.38 -12.25
C PHE A 84 -5.26 -10.86 -12.08
N LYS A 85 -4.38 -11.69 -11.48
CA LYS A 85 -4.70 -13.12 -11.28
C LYS A 85 -6.06 -13.34 -10.59
N ASN A 86 -6.43 -12.42 -9.70
CA ASN A 86 -7.79 -12.25 -9.20
C ASN A 86 -8.18 -10.79 -9.42
N ASN A 87 -9.12 -10.51 -10.32
CA ASN A 87 -9.53 -9.13 -10.65
C ASN A 87 -10.47 -8.50 -9.60
N LEU A 88 -10.85 -9.24 -8.57
CA LEU A 88 -11.67 -8.78 -7.47
C LEU A 88 -11.27 -9.46 -6.16
N ILE A 89 -11.55 -8.78 -5.04
CA ILE A 89 -11.52 -9.35 -3.70
C ILE A 89 -12.97 -9.63 -3.32
N ALA A 90 -13.37 -10.90 -3.41
CA ALA A 90 -14.77 -11.30 -3.21
C ALA A 90 -15.26 -10.98 -1.79
N ALA A 91 -16.57 -10.82 -1.64
CA ALA A 91 -17.21 -10.74 -0.34
C ALA A 91 -16.84 -11.95 0.55
N ASN A 92 -16.54 -11.69 1.82
CA ASN A 92 -16.09 -12.67 2.82
C ASN A 92 -14.81 -13.44 2.42
N SER A 93 -13.94 -12.80 1.64
CA SER A 93 -12.68 -13.39 1.20
C SER A 93 -11.47 -12.59 1.65
N THR A 94 -10.29 -13.14 1.40
CA THR A 94 -9.01 -12.53 1.72
C THR A 94 -8.10 -12.59 0.52
N GLN A 95 -7.43 -11.48 0.23
CA GLN A 95 -6.45 -11.37 -0.86
C GLN A 95 -5.16 -10.78 -0.34
N THR A 96 -4.03 -11.28 -0.83
CA THR A 96 -2.71 -10.73 -0.58
C THR A 96 -2.19 -10.09 -1.86
N LEU A 97 -1.62 -8.90 -1.73
CA LEU A 97 -1.00 -8.11 -2.79
C LEU A 97 0.46 -7.90 -2.43
N SER A 98 1.37 -8.31 -3.31
CA SER A 98 2.80 -8.02 -3.20
C SER A 98 3.12 -6.81 -4.05
N LEU A 99 3.65 -5.76 -3.41
CA LEU A 99 3.96 -4.49 -4.04
C LEU A 99 5.46 -4.22 -3.95
N GLU A 100 6.06 -3.72 -5.02
CA GLU A 100 7.47 -3.39 -5.08
C GLU A 100 7.72 -2.03 -4.40
N LEU A 101 8.73 -1.96 -3.52
CA LEU A 101 9.20 -0.66 -3.02
C LEU A 101 9.80 0.15 -4.17
N PRO A 102 9.55 1.47 -4.24
CA PRO A 102 10.08 2.28 -5.33
C PRO A 102 11.59 2.38 -5.25
N ILE A 103 12.21 2.42 -6.43
CA ILE A 103 13.62 2.74 -6.61
C ILE A 103 13.72 4.27 -6.62
N ASP A 104 14.57 4.86 -5.78
CA ASP A 104 14.72 6.32 -5.77
C ASP A 104 15.38 6.80 -7.08
N TYR A 105 14.61 7.51 -7.91
CA TYR A 105 15.09 8.13 -9.15
C TYR A 105 15.64 9.54 -8.92
N SER A 106 15.89 9.95 -7.67
CA SER A 106 16.31 11.32 -7.30
C SER A 106 17.59 11.86 -7.97
N ASN A 107 18.27 11.07 -8.82
CA ASN A 107 19.37 11.51 -9.67
C ASN A 107 19.09 11.48 -11.19
N ILE A 108 17.89 11.09 -11.63
CA ILE A 108 17.48 11.15 -13.04
C ILE A 108 16.48 12.28 -13.16
N ALA A 109 17.07 13.46 -13.17
CA ALA A 109 16.44 14.75 -13.39
C ALA A 109 15.37 14.70 -14.50
N TYR A 110 14.39 15.60 -14.37
CA TYR A 110 13.91 16.44 -15.47
C TYR A 110 14.20 15.91 -16.88
N GLN A 111 13.12 15.62 -17.60
CA GLN A 111 13.00 15.42 -19.06
C GLN A 111 12.77 13.97 -19.52
N ASN A 112 11.50 13.75 -19.88
CA ASN A 112 11.02 13.13 -21.12
C ASN A 112 11.79 11.91 -21.67
N SER A 113 11.02 10.83 -21.88
CA SER A 113 11.30 9.62 -22.70
C SER A 113 11.77 8.34 -21.99
N ILE A 114 11.28 8.05 -20.77
CA ILE A 114 11.66 6.83 -20.05
C ILE A 114 10.66 5.68 -20.32
N ARG A 115 10.68 5.10 -21.52
CA ARG A 115 10.17 3.73 -21.76
C ARG A 115 11.24 2.76 -22.24
N ARG A 116 12.39 3.26 -22.71
CA ARG A 116 13.51 2.45 -23.20
C ARG A 116 14.63 2.25 -22.15
N LEU A 117 14.85 3.23 -21.28
CA LEU A 117 15.90 3.20 -20.24
C LEU A 117 15.59 2.25 -19.06
N LEU A 118 14.30 1.97 -18.78
CA LEU A 118 13.89 1.09 -17.67
C LEU A 118 14.21 -0.40 -17.90
N ARG A 119 14.41 -0.84 -19.15
CA ARG A 119 14.74 -2.24 -19.44
C ARG A 119 16.19 -2.58 -19.16
N ASP A 120 17.10 -1.63 -19.34
CA ASP A 120 18.54 -1.88 -19.17
C ASP A 120 19.01 -1.67 -17.72
N TYR A 121 18.28 -0.89 -16.91
CA TYR A 121 18.61 -0.62 -15.51
C TYR A 121 18.14 -1.67 -14.50
N LYS A 122 17.37 -2.68 -14.93
CA LYS A 122 16.94 -3.83 -14.10
C LYS A 122 18.09 -4.72 -13.60
N LYS A 123 19.36 -4.38 -13.89
CA LYS A 123 20.55 -5.21 -13.66
C LYS A 123 21.53 -4.69 -12.60
N THR A 124 21.25 -3.61 -11.90
CA THR A 124 22.17 -3.09 -10.87
C THR A 124 21.44 -2.79 -9.55
N ASP A 125 21.85 -3.51 -8.50
CA ASP A 125 21.35 -3.58 -7.12
C ASP A 125 21.37 -2.26 -6.33
N ASN A 126 20.67 -1.22 -6.77
CA ASN A 126 20.45 -0.02 -5.96
C ASN A 126 18.95 0.17 -5.65
N LYS A 127 18.34 -0.84 -5.01
CA LYS A 127 17.08 -0.62 -4.28
C LYS A 127 17.45 0.19 -3.03
N PHE A 128 17.18 1.49 -3.04
CA PHE A 128 17.31 2.31 -1.84
C PHE A 128 16.38 1.74 -0.76
N ASN A 129 16.93 1.35 0.38
CA ASN A 129 16.14 0.95 1.53
C ASN A 129 15.37 2.18 2.02
N VAL A 130 14.04 2.17 1.88
CA VAL A 130 13.18 3.08 2.65
C VAL A 130 13.55 2.93 4.12
N ASP A 131 13.87 4.04 4.79
CA ASP A 131 14.06 4.01 6.24
C ASP A 131 12.71 3.70 6.90
N LYS A 132 12.58 2.45 7.36
CA LYS A 132 11.35 1.93 7.94
C LYS A 132 10.96 2.66 9.23
N GLU A 133 11.93 3.29 9.90
CA GLU A 133 11.67 4.07 11.11
C GLU A 133 10.94 5.38 10.81
N ASN A 134 11.07 5.91 9.59
CA ASN A 134 10.41 7.15 9.15
C ASN A 134 9.05 6.92 8.50
N ILE A 135 8.57 5.68 8.43
CA ILE A 135 7.25 5.36 7.87
C ILE A 135 6.16 5.81 8.86
N VAL A 136 5.26 6.66 8.38
CA VAL A 136 4.11 7.14 9.16
C VAL A 136 2.91 6.24 8.91
N PHE A 137 2.53 6.03 7.64
CA PHE A 137 1.44 5.15 7.23
C PHE A 137 1.52 4.77 5.75
N ILE A 138 0.70 3.79 5.35
CA ILE A 138 0.43 3.42 3.96
C ILE A 138 -1.04 3.75 3.64
N VAL A 139 -1.25 4.39 2.51
CA VAL A 139 -2.57 4.61 1.91
C VAL A 139 -2.80 3.57 0.83
N VAL A 140 -3.90 2.83 0.93
CA VAL A 140 -4.35 1.86 -0.06
C VAL A 140 -5.68 2.35 -0.64
N LYS A 141 -5.71 2.64 -1.94
CA LYS A 141 -6.91 3.03 -2.67
C LYS A 141 -7.26 1.94 -3.67
N ILE A 142 -8.43 1.32 -3.51
CA ILE A 142 -8.96 0.29 -4.39
C ILE A 142 -10.38 0.68 -4.77
N GLY A 143 -10.61 1.01 -6.04
CA GLY A 143 -11.89 1.58 -6.48
C GLY A 143 -12.27 2.81 -5.66
N SER A 144 -13.42 2.76 -4.98
CA SER A 144 -13.88 3.81 -4.06
C SER A 144 -13.40 3.62 -2.61
N THR A 145 -12.81 2.47 -2.28
CA THR A 145 -12.37 2.13 -0.93
C THR A 145 -11.00 2.72 -0.65
N THR A 146 -10.87 3.42 0.47
CA THR A 146 -9.58 3.86 1.01
C THR A 146 -9.31 3.16 2.33
N ILE A 147 -8.10 2.63 2.48
CA ILE A 147 -7.62 1.99 3.70
C ILE A 147 -6.34 2.69 4.14
N LEU A 148 -6.23 3.01 5.42
CA LEU A 148 -5.03 3.55 6.03
C LEU A 148 -4.39 2.48 6.92
N LEU A 149 -3.09 2.26 6.76
CA LEU A 149 -2.31 1.31 7.55
C LEU A 149 -1.24 2.08 8.31
N LYS A 150 -1.35 2.14 9.64
CA LYS A 150 -0.32 2.73 10.51
C LYS A 150 0.63 1.66 11.03
N ARG A 151 1.85 2.07 11.37
CA ARG A 151 2.82 1.21 12.03
C ARG A 151 2.25 0.69 13.35
N VAL A 152 2.34 -0.61 13.57
CA VAL A 152 2.00 -1.21 14.86
C VAL A 152 3.15 -0.90 15.83
N PRO A 153 2.88 -0.35 17.02
CA PRO A 153 3.90 -0.18 18.05
C PRO A 153 4.46 -1.55 18.44
N ASN A 154 5.78 -1.68 18.47
CA ASN A 154 6.48 -2.83 19.07
C ASN A 154 6.49 -2.72 20.59
#